data_AF-A0AAP0B9K2-F1
#
_entry.id   AF-A0AAP0B9K2-F1
#
_cell.length_a   1.000
_cell.length_b   1.000
_cell.length_c   1.000
_cell.angle_alpha   90.00
_cell.angle_beta   90.00
_cell.angle_gamma   90.00
#
_symmetry.space_group_name_H-M   'P 1'
#
loop_
_entity.id
_entity.type
_entity.pdbx_description
1 polymer ?
#
loop_
_entity_poly.entity_id
_entity_poly.type
_entity_poly.pdbx_seq_one_letter_code
_entity_poly.pdbx_strand_id
1 'polypeptide(L)'
;MAAVLGLTRASWSCAASLFSPLRQSTKASSLLPSPPSLLASRTTRFCTVLPGSGKSPLGTGSQRSDMNQQGGILMDLPMDTCELKRSLYSPIEPYSTGFLQVSDIHKLYWEQSGNPAGHPVVFLHGGPGAGCSESNRCFFDPEFYRIILFDPGITFDSSFFLFLDYEGLESLDTNICQRGAGKSTPHACLEENTTWNLVNDIELLRNHLQIPEWQVFGGSWGSTLALAYSQNYPDKVTGLILRGIFLLRKKELDWFYEGGAAAIFPDAWEPFQDFIPENERDCFIDAYHKRLNSSDIDTKITAAKIWTTWELMTAHLIPNEENIDKGNDDKFSLAFARIENHYFFNRGFLPSDSHLLDNIDKIRHIKTVIVQGRYDVCCPVMSAWDLHKAWPEAELKIVPDAGHSANEAGIAAELVAANENFKNALRTGGTSH
;
A
#
# COMPACT_ATOMS: atom_id res chain seq x y z
N MET A 1 2.55 58.35 17.89
CA MET A 1 2.16 57.83 19.23
C MET A 1 0.65 57.66 19.28
N ALA A 2 0.15 56.80 20.18
CA ALA A 2 -0.99 55.94 19.90
C ALA A 2 -2.39 56.55 20.08
N ALA A 3 -3.32 55.92 19.36
CA ALA A 3 -4.78 55.97 19.46
C ALA A 3 -5.25 54.97 20.57
N VAL A 4 -6.52 54.66 20.90
CA VAL A 4 -7.89 55.22 20.77
C VAL A 4 -8.85 54.16 21.39
N LEU A 5 -9.84 54.57 22.22
CA LEU A 5 -11.02 53.79 22.68
C LEU A 5 -10.76 52.45 23.44
N GLY A 6 -11.69 51.86 24.23
CA GLY A 6 -12.99 52.32 24.75
C GLY A 6 -13.78 51.18 25.45
N LEU A 7 -14.60 51.51 26.46
CA LEU A 7 -15.96 51.01 26.82
C LEU A 7 -16.35 49.51 26.62
N THR A 8 -17.21 48.81 27.40
CA THR A 8 -17.67 48.75 28.82
C THR A 8 -18.83 47.72 28.93
N ARG A 9 -18.93 46.96 30.05
CA ARG A 9 -20.17 46.30 30.61
C ARG A 9 -20.87 45.20 29.75
N ALA A 10 -21.74 44.32 30.27
CA ALA A 10 -21.90 43.69 31.60
C ALA A 10 -22.98 42.56 31.56
N SER A 11 -22.87 41.55 32.44
CA SER A 11 -23.95 40.71 33.05
C SER A 11 -24.88 39.84 32.17
N TRP A 12 -25.15 38.59 32.61
CA TRP A 12 -26.43 38.12 33.21
C TRP A 12 -26.26 36.66 33.72
N SER A 13 -27.25 36.10 34.43
CA SER A 13 -27.04 35.10 35.50
C SER A 13 -27.81 33.77 35.42
N CYS A 14 -27.27 32.75 36.09
CA CYS A 14 -27.90 31.56 36.72
C CYS A 14 -29.22 30.96 36.20
N ALA A 15 -29.19 29.66 35.93
CA ALA A 15 -30.22 28.73 36.40
C ALA A 15 -29.61 27.33 36.64
N ALA A 16 -29.94 26.71 37.77
CA ALA A 16 -29.62 25.32 38.07
C ALA A 16 -30.91 24.57 38.40
N SER A 17 -31.04 23.33 37.93
CA SER A 17 -32.16 22.45 38.30
C SER A 17 -31.69 21.01 38.39
N LEU A 18 -31.78 20.46 39.60
CA LEU A 18 -31.48 19.07 39.92
C LEU A 18 -32.54 18.15 39.29
N PHE A 19 -32.15 16.94 38.89
CA PHE A 19 -32.93 15.74 39.21
C PHE A 19 -32.05 14.48 39.16
N SER A 20 -32.14 13.68 40.22
CA SER A 20 -31.58 12.33 40.33
C SER A 20 -32.62 11.47 41.05
N PRO A 21 -32.74 10.18 40.72
CA PRO A 21 -33.19 9.20 41.71
C PRO A 21 -32.27 7.98 41.80
N LEU A 22 -31.65 7.86 42.98
CA LEU A 22 -31.57 6.67 43.83
C LEU A 22 -31.45 5.27 43.20
N ARG A 23 -30.38 4.57 43.60
CA ARG A 23 -30.21 3.11 43.53
C ARG A 23 -31.39 2.36 44.16
N GLN A 24 -31.72 1.18 43.60
CA GLN A 24 -32.04 0.01 44.41
C GLN A 24 -31.26 -1.22 43.91
N SER A 25 -30.85 -2.06 44.87
CA SER A 25 -30.13 -3.31 44.64
C SER A 25 -31.00 -4.49 45.05
N THR A 26 -31.11 -5.51 44.20
CA THR A 26 -31.66 -6.82 44.60
C THR A 26 -30.78 -7.93 44.05
N LYS A 27 -30.16 -8.70 44.96
CA LYS A 27 -29.62 -10.03 44.63
C LYS A 27 -30.80 -11.00 44.50
N ALA A 28 -30.79 -11.84 43.47
CA ALA A 28 -31.54 -13.08 43.42
C ALA A 28 -30.74 -14.12 42.62
N SER A 29 -30.63 -15.34 43.14
CA SER A 29 -29.94 -16.44 42.49
C SER A 29 -30.91 -17.60 42.27
N SER A 30 -31.07 -18.08 41.03
CA SER A 30 -31.60 -19.42 40.75
C SER A 30 -31.41 -19.82 39.27
N LEU A 31 -30.51 -20.77 39.05
CA LEU A 31 -30.67 -21.97 38.19
C LEU A 31 -31.55 -21.86 36.92
N LEU A 32 -30.88 -21.88 35.75
CA LEU A 32 -31.09 -22.70 34.51
C LEU A 32 -32.47 -23.33 34.22
N PRO A 33 -32.92 -23.38 32.94
CA PRO A 33 -32.17 -24.08 31.87
C PRO A 33 -32.16 -23.47 30.45
N SER A 34 -31.30 -24.06 29.60
CA SER A 34 -30.98 -23.67 28.22
C SER A 34 -32.06 -24.05 27.17
N PRO A 35 -32.21 -23.28 26.07
CA PRO A 35 -32.97 -23.69 24.89
C PRO A 35 -32.10 -24.51 23.88
N PRO A 36 -32.73 -25.23 22.92
CA PRO A 36 -32.11 -26.40 22.28
C PRO A 36 -31.38 -26.13 20.95
N SER A 37 -30.55 -27.10 20.57
CA SER A 37 -29.87 -27.20 19.28
C SER A 37 -30.82 -27.48 18.11
N LEU A 38 -30.68 -26.74 17.02
CA LEU A 38 -31.40 -26.97 15.76
C LEU A 38 -30.46 -27.57 14.70
N LEU A 39 -30.43 -28.90 14.65
CA LEU A 39 -29.93 -29.66 13.51
C LEU A 39 -30.95 -29.59 12.37
N ALA A 40 -30.72 -28.68 11.42
CA ALA A 40 -31.52 -28.59 10.19
C ALA A 40 -30.80 -29.29 9.03
N SER A 41 -31.14 -30.56 8.79
CA SER A 41 -30.77 -31.22 7.54
C SER A 41 -31.54 -30.60 6.38
N ARG A 42 -30.83 -30.11 5.35
CA ARG A 42 -31.43 -29.76 4.06
C ARG A 42 -30.73 -30.47 2.92
N THR A 43 -31.52 -31.30 2.24
CA THR A 43 -31.13 -32.16 1.14
C THR A 43 -30.79 -31.36 -0.11
N THR A 44 -29.62 -31.59 -0.67
CA THR A 44 -29.19 -31.08 -1.98
C THR A 44 -30.12 -31.63 -3.07
N ARG A 45 -30.84 -30.75 -3.79
CA ARG A 45 -31.49 -31.13 -5.06
C ARG A 45 -30.55 -30.83 -6.22
N PHE A 46 -29.93 -31.88 -6.75
CA PHE A 46 -29.30 -31.83 -8.08
C PHE A 46 -30.38 -31.61 -9.14
N CYS A 47 -30.12 -30.71 -10.09
CA CYS A 47 -30.95 -30.53 -11.28
C CYS A 47 -30.23 -31.17 -12.48
N THR A 48 -30.57 -32.43 -12.77
CA THR A 48 -29.99 -33.20 -13.87
C THR A 48 -30.67 -32.84 -15.19
N VAL A 49 -29.90 -32.41 -16.19
CA VAL A 49 -30.38 -32.26 -17.57
C VAL A 49 -29.97 -33.51 -18.36
N LEU A 50 -30.94 -34.17 -19.00
CA LEU A 50 -30.73 -35.29 -19.92
C LEU A 50 -30.89 -34.84 -21.38
N PRO A 51 -30.13 -35.41 -22.34
CA PRO A 51 -30.20 -35.01 -23.74
C PRO A 51 -31.36 -35.72 -24.48
N GLY A 52 -32.09 -34.97 -25.30
CA GLY A 52 -33.13 -35.49 -26.21
C GLY A 52 -32.68 -35.44 -27.68
N SER A 53 -32.75 -36.57 -28.37
CA SER A 53 -32.40 -36.70 -29.79
C SER A 53 -33.63 -36.44 -30.70
N GLY A 54 -33.40 -35.86 -31.88
CA GLY A 54 -34.45 -35.59 -32.88
C GLY A 54 -33.85 -35.34 -34.26
N LYS A 55 -34.43 -35.94 -35.31
CA LYS A 55 -33.82 -36.06 -36.65
C LYS A 55 -34.25 -34.94 -37.63
N SER A 56 -33.36 -34.62 -38.57
CA SER A 56 -33.64 -33.93 -39.84
C SER A 56 -34.62 -34.75 -40.73
N PRO A 57 -35.20 -34.17 -41.81
CA PRO A 57 -34.48 -34.21 -43.11
C PRO A 57 -34.81 -33.12 -44.19
N LEU A 58 -33.92 -32.99 -45.20
CA LEU A 58 -34.12 -32.40 -46.57
C LEU A 58 -34.47 -30.88 -46.65
N GLY A 59 -34.05 -30.04 -47.61
CA GLY A 59 -33.26 -30.09 -48.87
C GLY A 59 -33.41 -28.73 -49.61
N THR A 60 -32.82 -28.34 -50.76
CA THR A 60 -31.77 -28.86 -51.69
C THR A 60 -31.28 -27.73 -52.63
N GLY A 61 -29.95 -27.59 -52.90
CA GLY A 61 -29.37 -26.71 -53.96
C GLY A 61 -29.21 -25.21 -53.59
N SER A 62 -28.49 -24.36 -54.34
CA SER A 62 -27.62 -24.55 -55.51
C SER A 62 -26.70 -23.33 -55.76
N GLN A 63 -25.43 -23.58 -56.16
CA GLN A 63 -24.51 -22.76 -56.98
C GLN A 63 -24.01 -21.34 -56.55
N ARG A 64 -22.77 -21.06 -57.00
CA ARG A 64 -22.07 -19.76 -57.01
C ARG A 64 -22.44 -18.95 -58.27
N SER A 65 -22.32 -17.62 -58.19
CA SER A 65 -21.81 -16.79 -59.30
C SER A 65 -21.32 -15.43 -58.81
N ASP A 66 -20.11 -15.03 -59.19
CA ASP A 66 -19.56 -13.68 -58.97
C ASP A 66 -20.24 -12.63 -59.88
N MET A 67 -20.34 -11.36 -59.42
CA MET A 67 -19.67 -10.25 -60.13
C MET A 67 -19.80 -8.86 -59.47
N ASN A 68 -18.73 -8.09 -59.73
CA ASN A 68 -18.59 -6.63 -59.81
C ASN A 68 -18.33 -5.75 -58.58
N GLN A 69 -17.26 -4.98 -58.76
CA GLN A 69 -16.74 -3.89 -57.94
C GLN A 69 -17.50 -2.59 -58.23
N GLN A 70 -17.54 -1.69 -57.24
CA GLN A 70 -17.28 -0.26 -57.49
C GLN A 70 -16.78 0.40 -56.19
N GLY A 71 -15.86 1.35 -56.32
CA GLY A 71 -14.94 1.71 -55.25
C GLY A 71 -15.47 2.74 -54.25
N GLY A 72 -15.02 2.60 -53.01
CA GLY A 72 -14.89 3.69 -52.05
C GLY A 72 -13.43 3.74 -51.59
N ILE A 73 -12.71 4.81 -51.90
CA ILE A 73 -11.37 5.04 -51.35
C ILE A 73 -11.58 5.48 -49.90
N LEU A 74 -11.49 4.53 -48.97
CA LEU A 74 -11.30 4.88 -47.57
C LEU A 74 -9.85 5.37 -47.45
N MET A 75 -9.68 6.66 -47.14
CA MET A 75 -8.38 7.16 -46.72
C MET A 75 -8.06 6.51 -45.37
N ASP A 76 -7.06 5.63 -45.35
CA ASP A 76 -6.48 5.14 -44.11
C ASP A 76 -5.86 6.33 -43.36
N LEU A 77 -6.63 6.86 -42.41
CA LEU A 77 -6.08 7.72 -41.36
C LEU A 77 -5.14 6.86 -40.51
N PRO A 78 -3.89 7.29 -40.27
CA PRO A 78 -2.97 6.50 -39.46
C PRO A 78 -3.50 6.46 -38.01
N MET A 79 -4.02 5.29 -37.62
CA MET A 79 -4.25 4.92 -36.22
C MET A 79 -2.91 4.62 -35.54
N ASP A 80 -2.06 5.64 -35.44
CA ASP A 80 -0.76 5.56 -34.78
C ASP A 80 -0.89 5.96 -33.31
N THR A 81 -1.84 5.31 -32.63
CA THR A 81 -1.87 5.22 -31.17
C THR A 81 -1.41 3.81 -30.82
N CYS A 82 -0.10 3.62 -30.71
CA CYS A 82 0.47 2.41 -30.12
C CYS A 82 -0.15 2.23 -28.73
N GLU A 83 -0.96 1.18 -28.55
CA GLU A 83 -1.63 0.93 -27.26
C GLU A 83 -0.57 0.71 -26.18
N LEU A 84 -0.52 1.62 -25.21
CA LEU A 84 0.40 1.54 -24.07
C LEU A 84 0.18 0.23 -23.32
N LYS A 85 1.28 -0.49 -23.07
CA LYS A 85 1.21 -1.71 -22.27
C LYS A 85 0.66 -1.37 -20.88
N ARG A 86 -0.36 -2.14 -20.49
CA ARG A 86 -1.16 -2.00 -19.25
C ARG A 86 -1.24 -3.29 -18.45
N SER A 87 -0.44 -4.29 -18.80
CA SER A 87 -0.28 -5.53 -18.06
C SER A 87 1.10 -5.57 -17.40
N LEU A 88 1.18 -6.20 -16.22
CA LEU A 88 2.46 -6.50 -15.59
C LEU A 88 3.40 -7.24 -16.56
N TYR A 89 4.70 -6.99 -16.42
CA TYR A 89 5.73 -7.79 -17.07
C TYR A 89 5.81 -9.18 -16.45
N SER A 90 6.38 -10.14 -17.19
CA SER A 90 6.66 -11.47 -16.66
C SER A 90 7.56 -11.37 -15.42
N PRO A 91 7.42 -12.27 -14.43
CA PRO A 91 8.37 -12.38 -13.32
C PRO A 91 9.82 -12.51 -13.82
N ILE A 92 10.73 -11.87 -13.10
CA ILE A 92 12.17 -11.88 -13.36
C ILE A 92 12.92 -12.04 -12.03
N GLU A 93 14.10 -12.66 -12.08
CA GLU A 93 15.01 -12.75 -10.93
C GLU A 93 16.03 -11.62 -10.88
N PRO A 94 16.57 -11.30 -9.69
CA PRO A 94 17.60 -10.29 -9.56
C PRO A 94 18.94 -10.85 -10.06
N TYR A 95 19.63 -10.09 -10.90
CA TYR A 95 20.95 -10.47 -11.39
C TYR A 95 22.06 -10.17 -10.37
N SER A 96 21.77 -9.34 -9.36
CA SER A 96 22.70 -8.97 -8.30
C SER A 96 21.95 -8.68 -7.01
N THR A 97 22.48 -9.13 -5.88
CA THR A 97 21.94 -8.85 -4.53
C THR A 97 23.08 -8.61 -3.55
N GLY A 98 22.80 -7.94 -2.44
CA GLY A 98 23.82 -7.67 -1.42
C GLY A 98 23.24 -7.10 -0.13
N PHE A 99 24.15 -6.84 0.82
CA PHE A 99 23.86 -6.10 2.04
C PHE A 99 24.73 -4.85 2.11
N LEU A 100 24.13 -3.74 2.55
CA LEU A 100 24.80 -2.46 2.77
C LEU A 100 24.71 -2.09 4.25
N GLN A 101 25.85 -1.93 4.91
CA GLN A 101 25.90 -1.36 6.26
C GLN A 101 25.57 0.14 6.18
N VAL A 102 24.52 0.59 6.86
CA VAL A 102 24.05 1.99 6.82
C VAL A 102 24.18 2.73 8.14
N SER A 103 24.40 2.01 9.24
CA SER A 103 24.88 2.55 10.52
C SER A 103 25.62 1.45 11.29
N ASP A 104 26.07 1.70 12.52
CA ASP A 104 26.71 0.67 13.36
C ASP A 104 25.78 -0.51 13.68
N ILE A 105 24.46 -0.30 13.65
CA ILE A 105 23.45 -1.31 13.97
C ILE A 105 22.71 -1.88 12.75
N HIS A 106 22.49 -1.09 11.69
CA HIS A 106 21.64 -1.48 10.56
C HIS A 106 22.43 -1.96 9.33
N LYS A 107 22.04 -3.14 8.82
CA LYS A 107 22.37 -3.62 7.47
C LYS A 107 21.10 -3.72 6.64
N LEU A 108 21.03 -2.95 5.56
CA LEU A 108 19.97 -3.06 4.56
C LEU A 108 20.29 -4.14 3.54
N TYR A 109 19.27 -4.82 3.03
CA TYR A 109 19.41 -5.70 1.88
C TYR A 109 19.04 -4.94 0.60
N TRP A 110 19.70 -5.24 -0.50
CA TRP A 110 19.33 -4.70 -1.81
C TRP A 110 19.42 -5.76 -2.90
N GLU A 111 18.66 -5.55 -3.97
CA GLU A 111 18.74 -6.29 -5.22
C GLU A 111 18.75 -5.36 -6.44
N GLN A 112 19.19 -5.91 -7.57
CA GLN A 112 19.10 -5.29 -8.87
C GLN A 112 18.55 -6.30 -9.88
N SER A 113 17.53 -5.86 -10.62
CA SER A 113 16.76 -6.65 -11.59
C SER A 113 16.63 -5.91 -12.92
N GLY A 114 16.21 -6.59 -13.99
CA GLY A 114 16.09 -5.99 -15.33
C GLY A 114 17.45 -5.81 -16.02
N ASN A 115 17.63 -4.70 -16.74
CA ASN A 115 18.80 -4.42 -17.56
C ASN A 115 19.89 -3.70 -16.74
N PRO A 116 21.10 -4.27 -16.55
CA PRO A 116 22.18 -3.62 -15.80
C PRO A 116 22.67 -2.28 -16.37
N ALA A 117 22.45 -2.03 -17.67
CA ALA A 117 22.75 -0.78 -18.37
C ALA A 117 21.49 0.06 -18.67
N GLY A 118 20.34 -0.32 -18.10
CA GLY A 118 19.06 0.36 -18.28
C GLY A 118 18.93 1.66 -17.47
N HIS A 119 17.82 2.37 -17.68
CA HIS A 119 17.48 3.56 -16.89
C HIS A 119 17.28 3.17 -15.43
N PRO A 120 18.02 3.75 -14.46
CA PRO A 120 17.90 3.36 -13.06
C PRO A 120 16.58 3.84 -12.46
N VAL A 121 15.89 2.93 -11.77
CA VAL A 121 14.68 3.22 -11.00
C VAL A 121 14.77 2.58 -9.62
N VAL A 122 14.43 3.32 -8.57
CA VAL A 122 14.31 2.80 -7.20
C VAL A 122 12.85 2.62 -6.83
N PHE A 123 12.52 1.45 -6.27
CA PHE A 123 11.20 1.13 -5.74
C PHE A 123 11.17 1.29 -4.21
N LEU A 124 10.19 2.04 -3.71
CA LEU A 124 9.95 2.30 -2.29
C LEU A 124 8.65 1.61 -1.85
N HIS A 125 8.76 0.60 -0.98
CA HIS A 125 7.60 -0.18 -0.51
C HIS A 125 6.73 0.56 0.52
N GLY A 126 5.52 0.03 0.74
CA GLY A 126 4.51 0.54 1.69
C GLY A 126 4.69 0.07 3.14
N GLY A 127 3.62 0.21 3.94
CA GLY A 127 3.60 0.02 5.39
C GLY A 127 3.68 1.37 6.13
N PRO A 128 4.74 1.66 6.92
CA PRO A 128 6.10 1.11 6.78
C PRO A 128 6.32 -0.28 7.36
N GLY A 129 7.43 -0.92 6.96
CA GLY A 129 7.81 -2.25 7.43
C GLY A 129 7.16 -3.42 6.68
N ALA A 130 6.43 -3.20 5.58
CA ALA A 130 5.81 -4.25 4.78
C ALA A 130 6.79 -5.07 3.93
N GLY A 131 7.78 -4.39 3.34
CA GLY A 131 8.71 -4.99 2.40
C GLY A 131 8.24 -4.90 0.95
N CYS A 132 9.16 -5.08 0.00
CA CYS A 132 8.75 -5.33 -1.37
C CYS A 132 8.34 -6.81 -1.55
N SER A 133 7.82 -7.16 -2.71
CA SER A 133 7.58 -8.54 -3.18
C SER A 133 8.13 -8.72 -4.59
N GLU A 134 8.37 -9.97 -5.02
CA GLU A 134 8.86 -10.28 -6.37
C GLU A 134 8.03 -9.61 -7.48
N SER A 135 6.71 -9.57 -7.31
CA SER A 135 5.76 -8.89 -8.21
C SER A 135 6.01 -7.38 -8.38
N ASN A 136 6.77 -6.73 -7.49
CA ASN A 136 7.13 -5.32 -7.63
C ASN A 136 8.14 -5.09 -8.77
N ARG A 137 8.93 -6.11 -9.15
CA ARG A 137 9.79 -6.07 -10.35
C ARG A 137 8.95 -5.94 -11.62
N CYS A 138 7.73 -6.48 -11.62
CA CYS A 138 6.87 -6.60 -12.80
C CYS A 138 6.19 -5.30 -13.26
N PHE A 139 6.32 -4.19 -12.52
CA PHE A 139 5.82 -2.87 -12.96
C PHE A 139 6.70 -2.22 -14.04
N PHE A 140 7.91 -2.74 -14.28
CA PHE A 140 8.93 -2.12 -15.11
C PHE A 140 9.28 -3.00 -16.31
N ASP A 141 9.63 -2.37 -17.44
CA ASP A 141 10.19 -3.06 -18.60
C ASP A 141 11.60 -3.58 -18.28
N PRO A 142 11.84 -4.91 -18.21
CA PRO A 142 13.14 -5.47 -17.85
C PRO A 142 14.20 -5.24 -18.92
N GLU A 143 13.85 -4.90 -20.17
CA GLU A 143 14.81 -4.58 -21.21
C GLU A 143 15.28 -3.12 -21.13
N PHE A 144 14.50 -2.24 -20.49
CA PHE A 144 14.79 -0.80 -20.42
C PHE A 144 15.25 -0.33 -19.03
N TYR A 145 14.66 -0.84 -17.95
CA TYR A 145 14.96 -0.37 -16.60
C TYR A 145 16.06 -1.20 -15.92
N ARG A 146 16.98 -0.51 -15.24
CA ARG A 146 17.80 -1.07 -14.16
C ARG A 146 16.98 -0.89 -12.88
N ILE A 147 16.38 -1.97 -12.39
CA ILE A 147 15.39 -1.91 -11.30
C ILE A 147 16.11 -2.16 -9.98
N ILE A 148 16.10 -1.18 -9.08
CA ILE A 148 16.66 -1.27 -7.73
C ILE A 148 15.50 -1.43 -6.76
N LEU A 149 15.39 -2.59 -6.14
CA LEU A 149 14.61 -2.77 -4.92
C LEU A 149 15.63 -2.82 -3.78
N PHE A 150 15.45 -2.00 -2.76
CA PHE A 150 15.99 -2.35 -1.45
C PHE A 150 14.88 -3.00 -0.65
N ASP A 151 15.30 -4.01 0.09
CA ASP A 151 14.47 -4.79 0.97
C ASP A 151 13.20 -5.44 0.36
N PRO A 152 13.33 -6.42 -0.54
CA PRO A 152 12.23 -7.22 -1.11
C PRO A 152 12.00 -8.56 -0.42
N GLY A 153 10.86 -8.73 0.25
CA GLY A 153 10.36 -10.03 0.70
C GLY A 153 10.33 -11.05 -0.44
N ILE A 154 10.87 -12.24 -0.15
CA ILE A 154 10.67 -13.44 -0.95
C ILE A 154 9.41 -14.10 -0.42
N THR A 155 8.50 -14.46 -1.31
CA THR A 155 7.32 -15.27 -0.97
C THR A 155 7.57 -16.71 -1.38
N PHE A 156 7.37 -17.67 -0.47
CA PHE A 156 7.60 -19.08 -0.75
C PHE A 156 6.73 -19.59 -1.91
N ASP A 157 7.35 -20.23 -2.92
CA ASP A 157 6.69 -21.25 -3.72
C ASP A 157 6.65 -22.56 -2.91
N SER A 158 5.44 -23.03 -2.58
CA SER A 158 5.23 -24.24 -1.79
C SER A 158 5.52 -25.56 -2.53
N SER A 159 5.96 -25.52 -3.79
CA SER A 159 6.16 -26.72 -4.62
C SER A 159 7.50 -27.45 -4.44
N PHE A 160 8.42 -26.94 -3.61
CA PHE A 160 9.81 -27.45 -3.53
C PHE A 160 10.25 -28.00 -2.16
N PHE A 161 9.43 -28.85 -1.53
CA PHE A 161 9.83 -29.62 -0.34
C PHE A 161 9.60 -31.14 -0.50
N LEU A 162 10.56 -31.80 -1.14
CA LEU A 162 10.81 -33.24 -0.99
C LEU A 162 12.32 -33.47 -1.12
N PHE A 163 12.91 -34.17 -0.15
CA PHE A 163 14.35 -34.42 0.05
C PHE A 163 15.19 -33.22 0.53
N LEU A 164 15.42 -33.14 1.85
CA LEU A 164 16.70 -33.52 2.46
C LEU A 164 16.62 -33.42 4.01
N ASP A 165 16.65 -34.55 4.70
CA ASP A 165 16.95 -34.59 6.13
C ASP A 165 18.46 -34.39 6.34
N TYR A 166 18.88 -33.27 6.94
CA TYR A 166 20.20 -33.17 7.57
C TYR A 166 20.26 -32.06 8.62
N GLU A 167 20.79 -32.36 9.81
CA GLU A 167 21.00 -31.34 10.85
C GLU A 167 22.14 -30.38 10.46
N GLY A 168 21.99 -29.09 10.80
CA GLY A 168 23.09 -28.11 10.69
C GLY A 168 22.90 -26.97 9.68
N LEU A 169 21.67 -26.62 9.31
CA LEU A 169 21.36 -25.35 8.64
C LEU A 169 20.52 -24.46 9.56
N GLU A 170 21.03 -23.27 9.88
CA GLU A 170 20.20 -22.19 10.42
C GLU A 170 19.10 -21.89 9.39
N SER A 171 17.84 -21.92 9.82
CA SER A 171 16.67 -21.83 8.94
C SER A 171 16.73 -20.56 8.08
N LEU A 172 16.88 -20.75 6.77
CA LEU A 172 16.96 -19.68 5.77
C LEU A 172 15.56 -19.07 5.49
N ASP A 173 14.83 -18.71 6.54
CA ASP A 173 13.42 -18.29 6.47
C ASP A 173 13.28 -16.77 6.39
N THR A 174 12.59 -16.33 5.34
CA THR A 174 12.74 -14.99 4.78
C THR A 174 11.44 -14.19 4.74
N ASN A 175 11.58 -12.90 5.06
CA ASN A 175 10.78 -11.75 4.63
C ASN A 175 11.81 -10.58 4.52
N ILE A 176 11.60 -9.44 3.84
CA ILE A 176 12.58 -8.31 3.78
C ILE A 176 11.90 -6.94 3.64
N CYS A 177 12.30 -5.94 4.44
CA CYS A 177 11.79 -4.56 4.40
C CYS A 177 12.84 -3.51 4.91
N GLN A 178 12.53 -2.21 4.79
CA GLN A 178 13.27 -1.06 5.34
C GLN A 178 13.78 -1.29 6.79
N ARG A 179 14.80 -0.53 7.23
CA ARG A 179 15.49 -0.63 8.55
C ARG A 179 14.74 -1.47 9.57
N GLY A 180 15.30 -2.64 9.87
CA GLY A 180 14.77 -3.54 10.86
C GLY A 180 13.45 -4.23 10.52
N ALA A 181 13.11 -4.43 9.25
CA ALA A 181 12.06 -5.37 8.89
C ALA A 181 12.54 -6.42 7.87
N GLY A 182 12.05 -7.65 8.03
CA GLY A 182 12.55 -8.83 7.31
C GLY A 182 14.09 -9.05 7.36
N LYS A 183 14.79 -9.35 6.24
CA LYS A 183 16.25 -9.63 6.18
C LYS A 183 17.11 -8.40 6.52
N SER A 184 16.55 -7.18 6.54
CA SER A 184 17.24 -6.05 7.14
C SER A 184 17.39 -6.30 8.64
N THR A 185 18.63 -6.25 9.11
CA THR A 185 18.96 -6.56 10.51
C THR A 185 19.25 -5.28 11.29
N PRO A 186 18.74 -5.15 12.53
CA PRO A 186 18.06 -6.17 13.36
C PRO A 186 16.53 -6.22 13.16
N HIS A 187 15.94 -7.41 13.13
CA HIS A 187 14.49 -7.59 12.90
C HIS A 187 13.59 -6.91 13.97
N ALA A 188 12.50 -6.29 13.52
CA ALA A 188 11.60 -5.40 14.25
C ALA A 188 12.31 -4.29 15.05
N CYS A 189 13.47 -3.80 14.58
CA CYS A 189 14.21 -2.75 15.29
C CYS A 189 13.62 -1.36 15.04
N LEU A 190 13.41 -0.60 16.12
CA LEU A 190 12.91 0.78 16.11
C LEU A 190 14.01 1.82 16.38
N GLU A 191 15.20 1.35 16.79
CA GLU A 191 16.36 2.22 17.03
C GLU A 191 16.92 2.73 15.69
N GLU A 192 17.21 4.02 15.60
CA GLU A 192 17.58 4.72 14.35
C GLU A 192 16.64 4.44 13.16
N ASN A 193 15.36 4.19 13.41
CA ASN A 193 14.36 3.87 12.38
C ASN A 193 13.40 5.05 12.16
N THR A 194 13.92 6.11 11.54
CA THR A 194 13.14 7.31 11.23
C THR A 194 13.13 7.62 9.73
N THR A 195 12.18 8.44 9.29
CA THR A 195 12.05 8.90 7.90
C THR A 195 13.37 9.47 7.37
N TRP A 196 14.09 10.23 8.19
CA TRP A 196 15.36 10.85 7.82
C TRP A 196 16.52 9.86 7.77
N ASN A 197 16.47 8.79 8.56
CA ASN A 197 17.39 7.66 8.41
C ASN A 197 17.15 6.95 7.08
N LEU A 198 15.91 6.62 6.73
CA LEU A 198 15.58 5.98 5.45
C LEU A 198 15.92 6.85 4.24
N VAL A 199 15.66 8.18 4.31
CA VAL A 199 16.06 9.13 3.27
C VAL A 199 17.59 9.16 3.07
N ASN A 200 18.37 9.07 4.15
CA ASN A 200 19.83 8.95 4.07
C ASN A 200 20.28 7.59 3.51
N ASP A 201 19.59 6.50 3.89
CA ASP A 201 19.92 5.16 3.41
C ASP A 201 19.71 5.02 1.89
N ILE A 202 18.67 5.66 1.35
CA ILE A 202 18.42 5.75 -0.10
C ILE A 202 19.62 6.39 -0.81
N GLU A 203 20.21 7.46 -0.26
CA GLU A 203 21.44 8.05 -0.79
C GLU A 203 22.68 7.16 -0.63
N LEU A 204 22.84 6.49 0.51
CA LEU A 204 23.93 5.54 0.72
C LEU A 204 23.88 4.41 -0.33
N LEU A 205 22.69 3.88 -0.60
CA LEU A 205 22.46 2.88 -1.64
C LEU A 205 22.73 3.42 -3.04
N ARG A 206 22.22 4.62 -3.36
CA ARG A 206 22.44 5.28 -4.66
C ARG A 206 23.93 5.44 -4.96
N ASN A 207 24.69 5.90 -3.97
CA ASN A 207 26.14 6.08 -4.06
C ASN A 207 26.89 4.74 -4.10
N HIS A 208 26.48 3.73 -3.32
CA HIS A 208 27.04 2.37 -3.33
C HIS A 208 26.91 1.71 -4.71
N LEU A 209 25.74 1.84 -5.35
CA LEU A 209 25.43 1.31 -6.68
C LEU A 209 25.95 2.18 -7.85
N GLN A 210 26.64 3.29 -7.52
CA GLN A 210 27.22 4.26 -8.46
C GLN A 210 26.21 4.86 -9.44
N ILE A 211 24.98 5.10 -8.97
CA ILE A 211 23.88 5.67 -9.76
C ILE A 211 23.91 7.20 -9.61
N PRO A 212 24.07 8.00 -10.69
CA PRO A 212 24.14 9.46 -10.55
C PRO A 212 22.79 10.08 -10.16
N GLU A 213 21.73 9.64 -10.83
CA GLU A 213 20.33 10.07 -10.72
C GLU A 213 19.45 8.86 -11.09
N TRP A 214 18.20 8.81 -10.63
CA TRP A 214 17.26 7.72 -10.91
C TRP A 214 15.80 8.16 -10.93
N GLN A 215 14.93 7.34 -11.48
CA GLN A 215 13.48 7.48 -11.29
C GLN A 215 13.11 6.93 -9.89
N VAL A 216 12.13 7.54 -9.23
CA VAL A 216 11.63 7.07 -7.92
C VAL A 216 10.19 6.59 -8.09
N PHE A 217 9.91 5.36 -7.65
CA PHE A 217 8.59 4.75 -7.65
C PHE A 217 8.20 4.45 -6.19
N GLY A 218 7.03 4.91 -5.73
CA GLY A 218 6.62 4.69 -4.34
C GLY A 218 5.10 4.70 -4.13
N GLY A 219 4.59 3.74 -3.34
CA GLY A 219 3.16 3.64 -3.06
C GLY A 219 2.82 3.46 -1.59
N SER A 220 1.67 3.98 -1.13
CA SER A 220 1.31 4.06 0.30
C SER A 220 2.36 4.88 1.07
N TRP A 221 2.87 4.39 2.19
CA TRP A 221 4.10 4.91 2.84
C TRP A 221 5.28 5.10 1.87
N GLY A 222 5.41 4.26 0.84
CA GLY A 222 6.43 4.45 -0.19
C GLY A 222 6.27 5.78 -0.95
N SER A 223 5.04 6.32 -1.05
CA SER A 223 4.79 7.67 -1.59
C SER A 223 5.20 8.77 -0.61
N THR A 224 4.99 8.58 0.70
CA THR A 224 5.54 9.45 1.75
C THR A 224 7.06 9.54 1.63
N LEU A 225 7.73 8.39 1.57
CA LEU A 225 9.18 8.30 1.51
C LEU A 225 9.73 8.84 0.18
N ALA A 226 9.02 8.62 -0.94
CA ALA A 226 9.34 9.21 -2.24
C ALA A 226 9.30 10.74 -2.20
N LEU A 227 8.27 11.33 -1.58
CA LEU A 227 8.14 12.78 -1.42
C LEU A 227 9.25 13.32 -0.51
N ALA A 228 9.47 12.72 0.66
CA ALA A 228 10.52 13.14 1.61
C ALA A 228 11.93 13.06 1.00
N TYR A 229 12.24 11.98 0.28
CA TYR A 229 13.51 11.82 -0.42
C TYR A 229 13.68 12.87 -1.52
N SER A 230 12.68 13.04 -2.40
CA SER A 230 12.76 13.96 -3.53
C SER A 230 12.83 15.43 -3.08
N GLN A 231 12.19 15.79 -1.96
CA GLN A 231 12.25 17.14 -1.38
C GLN A 231 13.61 17.47 -0.74
N ASN A 232 14.41 16.45 -0.42
CA ASN A 232 15.76 16.61 0.10
C ASN A 232 16.83 16.49 -0.99
N TYR A 233 16.57 15.71 -2.04
CA TYR A 233 17.50 15.44 -3.15
C TYR A 233 16.84 15.62 -4.53
N PRO A 234 16.29 16.80 -4.86
CA PRO A 234 15.57 17.02 -6.12
C PRO A 234 16.46 16.73 -7.34
N ASP A 235 17.73 17.17 -7.30
CA ASP A 235 18.73 16.96 -8.36
C ASP A 235 19.19 15.49 -8.51
N LYS A 236 18.52 14.53 -7.87
CA LYS A 236 18.78 13.08 -7.97
C LYS A 236 17.60 12.31 -8.57
N VAL A 237 16.48 12.99 -8.83
CA VAL A 237 15.20 12.36 -9.21
C VAL A 237 14.80 12.75 -10.62
N THR A 238 14.99 11.83 -11.56
CA THR A 238 14.65 11.99 -13.00
C THR A 238 13.15 11.94 -13.28
N GLY A 239 12.35 11.45 -12.33
CA GLY A 239 10.91 11.27 -12.47
C GLY A 239 10.30 10.56 -11.28
N LEU A 240 9.00 10.77 -11.05
CA LEU A 240 8.25 10.19 -9.94
C LEU A 240 6.99 9.46 -10.43
N ILE A 241 6.77 8.26 -9.88
CA ILE A 241 5.49 7.55 -9.96
C ILE A 241 5.03 7.26 -8.53
N LEU A 242 3.89 7.84 -8.16
CA LEU A 242 3.32 7.78 -6.82
C LEU A 242 1.98 7.04 -6.83
N ARG A 243 1.70 6.23 -5.81
CA ARG A 243 0.43 5.49 -5.68
C ARG A 243 -0.17 5.57 -4.28
N GLY A 244 -1.48 5.69 -4.14
CA GLY A 244 -2.15 5.59 -2.84
C GLY A 244 -1.58 6.63 -1.86
N ILE A 245 -1.72 7.91 -2.22
CA ILE A 245 -0.98 9.02 -1.63
C ILE A 245 -1.25 9.11 -0.13
N PHE A 246 -0.18 8.97 0.64
CA PHE A 246 -0.17 9.13 2.08
C PHE A 246 0.72 10.33 2.43
N LEU A 247 0.21 11.26 3.25
CA LEU A 247 0.92 12.47 3.65
C LEU A 247 1.16 12.55 5.16
N LEU A 248 0.79 11.51 5.92
CA LEU A 248 0.94 11.40 7.38
C LEU A 248 0.30 12.50 8.22
N ARG A 249 -0.63 13.27 7.64
CA ARG A 249 -1.40 14.28 8.38
C ARG A 249 -2.27 13.59 9.42
N LYS A 250 -2.49 14.25 10.55
CA LYS A 250 -3.35 13.75 11.63
C LYS A 250 -4.72 13.30 11.10
N LYS A 251 -5.31 14.02 10.15
CA LYS A 251 -6.61 13.67 9.55
C LYS A 251 -6.63 12.34 8.75
N GLU A 252 -5.47 11.85 8.30
CA GLU A 252 -5.33 10.55 7.62
C GLU A 252 -5.17 9.43 8.64
N LEU A 253 -4.35 9.67 9.68
CA LEU A 253 -4.19 8.75 10.81
C LEU A 253 -5.51 8.59 11.59
N ASP A 254 -6.19 9.70 11.90
CA ASP A 254 -7.51 9.71 12.56
C ASP A 254 -8.56 8.98 11.73
N TRP A 255 -8.50 9.11 10.40
CA TRP A 255 -9.42 8.40 9.52
C TRP A 255 -9.24 6.89 9.63
N PHE A 256 -8.00 6.39 9.56
CA PHE A 256 -7.78 4.96 9.43
C PHE A 256 -7.64 4.20 10.77
N TYR A 257 -7.06 4.84 11.79
CA TYR A 257 -6.80 4.21 13.10
C TYR A 257 -7.63 4.76 14.26
N GLU A 258 -8.44 5.82 14.07
CA GLU A 258 -9.31 6.37 15.12
C GLU A 258 -10.81 6.29 14.74
N GLY A 259 -11.17 5.32 13.87
CA GLY A 259 -12.55 4.90 13.62
C GLY A 259 -13.27 5.54 12.42
N GLY A 260 -12.61 6.35 11.58
CA GLY A 260 -13.23 6.90 10.36
C GLY A 260 -13.58 5.82 9.33
N ALA A 261 -12.63 4.96 8.99
CA ALA A 261 -12.79 3.82 8.09
C ALA A 261 -13.72 2.72 8.63
N ALA A 262 -13.94 2.66 9.95
CA ALA A 262 -14.90 1.75 10.59
C ALA A 262 -16.35 1.98 10.13
N ALA A 263 -16.66 3.16 9.58
CA ALA A 263 -17.96 3.43 8.95
C ALA A 263 -18.18 2.62 7.65
N ILE A 264 -17.13 2.03 7.08
CA ILE A 264 -17.15 1.17 5.89
C ILE A 264 -16.97 -0.30 6.29
N PHE A 265 -16.04 -0.59 7.21
CA PHE A 265 -15.69 -1.94 7.67
C PHE A 265 -15.88 -2.12 9.18
N PRO A 266 -17.11 -2.06 9.72
CA PRO A 266 -17.36 -2.19 11.16
C PRO A 266 -17.02 -3.59 11.70
N ASP A 267 -17.17 -4.61 10.87
CA ASP A 267 -16.86 -6.01 11.14
C ASP A 267 -15.35 -6.30 11.23
N ALA A 268 -14.53 -5.66 10.39
CA ALA A 268 -13.07 -5.69 10.53
C ALA A 268 -12.56 -4.80 11.67
N TRP A 269 -13.29 -3.74 12.00
CA TRP A 269 -12.93 -2.79 13.06
C TRP A 269 -13.21 -3.32 14.48
N GLU A 270 -14.30 -4.08 14.69
CA GLU A 270 -14.69 -4.57 16.02
C GLU A 270 -13.55 -5.35 16.73
N PRO A 271 -12.82 -6.30 16.09
CA PRO A 271 -11.66 -6.95 16.70
C PRO A 271 -10.48 -6.01 17.03
N PHE A 272 -10.22 -4.99 16.20
CA PHE A 272 -9.18 -3.98 16.43
C PHE A 272 -9.54 -3.11 17.64
N GLN A 273 -10.80 -2.67 17.70
CA GLN A 273 -11.31 -1.85 18.78
C GLN A 273 -11.35 -2.62 20.11
N ASP A 274 -11.84 -3.86 20.10
CA ASP A 274 -12.18 -4.58 21.34
C ASP A 274 -11.01 -5.25 22.03
N PHE A 275 -9.88 -5.39 21.35
CA PHE A 275 -8.59 -5.70 21.97
C PHE A 275 -8.08 -4.57 22.90
N ILE A 276 -8.55 -3.33 22.71
CA ILE A 276 -8.23 -2.19 23.57
C ILE A 276 -9.31 -2.02 24.65
N PRO A 277 -8.95 -1.97 25.95
CA PRO A 277 -9.89 -1.67 27.03
C PRO A 277 -10.57 -0.32 26.84
N GLU A 278 -11.85 -0.19 27.19
CA GLU A 278 -12.65 1.03 26.98
C GLU A 278 -11.96 2.31 27.48
N ASN A 279 -11.25 2.24 28.62
CA ASN A 279 -10.54 3.37 29.22
C ASN A 279 -9.19 3.74 28.55
N GLU A 280 -8.84 3.08 27.45
CA GLU A 280 -7.66 3.37 26.61
C GLU A 280 -8.05 3.70 25.15
N ARG A 281 -9.36 3.79 24.82
CA ARG A 281 -9.88 4.04 23.47
C ARG A 281 -9.92 5.53 23.06
N ASP A 282 -9.26 6.40 23.82
CA ASP A 282 -9.13 7.84 23.48
C ASP A 282 -8.13 8.10 22.34
N CYS A 283 -7.20 7.16 22.10
CA CYS A 283 -6.19 7.18 21.04
C CYS A 283 -5.71 5.74 20.80
N PHE A 284 -6.19 5.08 19.75
CA PHE A 284 -5.82 3.70 19.44
C PHE A 284 -4.35 3.58 19.05
N ILE A 285 -3.77 4.57 18.35
CA ILE A 285 -2.33 4.58 18.02
C ILE A 285 -1.48 4.45 19.30
N ASP A 286 -1.77 5.24 20.33
CA ASP A 286 -1.05 5.21 21.62
C ASP A 286 -1.30 3.90 22.39
N ALA A 287 -2.56 3.42 22.38
CA ALA A 287 -2.94 2.18 23.05
C ALA A 287 -2.27 0.95 22.43
N TYR A 288 -2.14 0.90 21.10
CA TYR A 288 -1.37 -0.12 20.40
C TYR A 288 0.14 0.07 20.62
N HIS A 289 0.66 1.30 20.63
CA HIS A 289 2.09 1.57 20.87
C HIS A 289 2.59 0.95 22.19
N LYS A 290 1.79 1.09 23.25
CA LYS A 290 2.00 0.46 24.56
C LYS A 290 2.11 -1.06 24.49
N ARG A 291 1.28 -1.72 23.67
CA ARG A 291 1.20 -3.19 23.56
C ARG A 291 2.28 -3.76 22.66
N LEU A 292 2.49 -3.12 21.51
CA LEU A 292 3.53 -3.41 20.52
C LEU A 292 4.95 -3.28 21.09
N ASN A 293 5.14 -2.53 22.18
CA ASN A 293 6.40 -2.41 22.91
C ASN A 293 6.38 -3.01 24.33
N SER A 294 5.38 -3.86 24.63
CA SER A 294 5.29 -4.58 25.91
C SER A 294 6.50 -5.50 26.15
N SER A 295 6.85 -5.75 27.41
CA SER A 295 7.76 -6.84 27.79
C SER A 295 7.11 -8.22 27.66
N ASP A 296 5.78 -8.29 27.72
CA ASP A 296 5.02 -9.51 27.46
C ASP A 296 4.97 -9.81 25.96
N ILE A 297 5.32 -11.04 25.59
CA ILE A 297 5.44 -11.48 24.20
C ILE A 297 4.05 -11.75 23.61
N ASP A 298 3.16 -12.38 24.37
CA ASP A 298 1.84 -12.78 23.89
C ASP A 298 0.97 -11.55 23.59
N THR A 299 0.96 -10.55 24.49
CA THR A 299 0.33 -9.23 24.24
C THR A 299 0.90 -8.57 22.98
N LYS A 300 2.21 -8.62 22.78
CA LYS A 300 2.90 -7.96 21.66
C LYS A 300 2.56 -8.60 20.32
N ILE A 301 2.60 -9.93 20.24
CA ILE A 301 2.27 -10.68 19.02
C ILE A 301 0.78 -10.55 18.70
N THR A 302 -0.09 -10.66 19.72
CA THR A 302 -1.54 -10.49 19.52
C THR A 302 -1.88 -9.08 19.03
N ALA A 303 -1.29 -8.04 19.62
CA ALA A 303 -1.43 -6.66 19.16
C ALA A 303 -0.95 -6.50 17.71
N ALA A 304 0.19 -7.11 17.37
CA ALA A 304 0.76 -7.04 16.04
C ALA A 304 -0.15 -7.67 14.98
N LYS A 305 -0.65 -8.90 15.23
CA LYS A 305 -1.58 -9.56 14.30
C LYS A 305 -2.85 -8.74 14.08
N ILE A 306 -3.51 -8.29 15.14
CA ILE A 306 -4.77 -7.55 15.03
C ILE A 306 -4.57 -6.24 14.26
N TRP A 307 -3.48 -5.51 14.52
CA TRP A 307 -3.13 -4.30 13.78
C TRP A 307 -2.88 -4.60 12.29
N THR A 308 -2.08 -5.62 11.98
CA THR A 308 -1.77 -6.03 10.61
C THR A 308 -3.01 -6.51 9.85
N THR A 309 -3.86 -7.33 10.46
CA THR A 309 -5.10 -7.84 9.86
C THR A 309 -6.07 -6.72 9.49
N TRP A 310 -6.21 -5.69 10.33
CA TRP A 310 -7.05 -4.52 10.04
C TRP A 310 -6.69 -3.85 8.70
N GLU A 311 -5.40 -3.65 8.42
CA GLU A 311 -4.98 -3.09 7.13
C GLU A 311 -5.17 -4.08 5.97
N LEU A 312 -4.77 -5.34 6.15
CA LEU A 312 -4.87 -6.34 5.08
C LEU A 312 -6.31 -6.61 4.63
N MET A 313 -7.29 -6.49 5.54
CA MET A 313 -8.72 -6.60 5.25
C MET A 313 -9.29 -5.40 4.46
N THR A 314 -8.65 -4.24 4.52
CA THR A 314 -9.16 -2.98 3.96
C THR A 314 -8.36 -2.46 2.75
N ALA A 315 -7.23 -3.10 2.44
CA ALA A 315 -6.33 -2.73 1.34
C ALA A 315 -6.88 -2.98 -0.09
N HIS A 316 -7.95 -3.75 -0.26
CA HIS A 316 -8.57 -4.06 -1.56
C HIS A 316 -10.05 -3.67 -1.59
N LEU A 317 -10.59 -3.31 -2.76
CA LEU A 317 -12.00 -3.00 -2.94
C LEU A 317 -12.91 -4.22 -2.67
N ILE A 318 -12.45 -5.40 -3.08
CA ILE A 318 -13.04 -6.68 -2.72
C ILE A 318 -12.02 -7.42 -1.84
N PRO A 319 -12.39 -7.90 -0.64
CA PRO A 319 -11.45 -8.58 0.26
C PRO A 319 -10.67 -9.70 -0.43
N ASN A 320 -9.36 -9.75 -0.13
CA ASN A 320 -8.43 -10.71 -0.70
C ASN A 320 -7.92 -11.62 0.42
N GLU A 321 -8.47 -12.83 0.52
CA GLU A 321 -8.16 -13.82 1.56
C GLU A 321 -6.65 -14.15 1.60
N GLU A 322 -6.00 -14.34 0.46
CA GLU A 322 -4.55 -14.61 0.37
C GLU A 322 -3.71 -13.44 0.92
N ASN A 323 -4.22 -12.22 0.79
CA ASN A 323 -3.57 -11.06 1.40
C ASN A 323 -3.83 -10.99 2.91
N ILE A 324 -5.04 -11.30 3.36
CA ILE A 324 -5.45 -11.30 4.78
C ILE A 324 -4.69 -12.37 5.57
N ASP A 325 -4.48 -13.55 4.97
CA ASP A 325 -3.78 -14.68 5.59
C ASP A 325 -2.34 -14.34 6.03
N LYS A 326 -1.70 -13.34 5.42
CA LYS A 326 -0.37 -12.84 5.85
C LYS A 326 -0.37 -12.28 7.27
N GLY A 327 -1.51 -11.76 7.75
CA GLY A 327 -1.68 -11.31 9.13
C GLY A 327 -1.60 -12.43 10.17
N ASN A 328 -1.64 -13.70 9.73
CA ASN A 328 -1.40 -14.85 10.60
C ASN A 328 0.10 -15.11 10.85
N ASP A 329 1.02 -14.56 10.05
CA ASP A 329 2.47 -14.72 10.24
C ASP A 329 2.97 -13.80 11.38
N ASP A 330 3.51 -14.42 12.44
CA ASP A 330 4.05 -13.75 13.62
C ASP A 330 5.22 -12.80 13.31
N LYS A 331 6.14 -13.19 12.40
CA LYS A 331 7.35 -12.40 12.10
C LYS A 331 6.98 -11.17 11.27
N PHE A 332 6.21 -11.36 10.21
CA PHE A 332 5.71 -10.30 9.34
C PHE A 332 4.87 -9.30 10.15
N SER A 333 3.85 -9.78 10.86
CA SER A 333 2.96 -8.91 11.63
C SER A 333 3.71 -8.13 12.70
N LEU A 334 4.66 -8.77 13.40
CA LEU A 334 5.51 -8.11 14.40
C LEU A 334 6.38 -7.00 13.82
N ALA A 335 6.99 -7.22 12.65
CA ALA A 335 7.79 -6.20 12.00
C ALA A 335 6.91 -5.05 11.49
N PHE A 336 5.87 -5.38 10.72
CA PHE A 336 4.90 -4.46 10.14
C PHE A 336 4.28 -3.56 11.21
N ALA A 337 3.50 -4.14 12.14
CA ALA A 337 2.73 -3.36 13.10
C ALA A 337 3.62 -2.52 14.04
N ARG A 338 4.78 -3.05 14.48
CA ARG A 338 5.66 -2.30 15.39
C ARG A 338 6.30 -1.10 14.70
N ILE A 339 6.74 -1.24 13.46
CA ILE A 339 7.37 -0.16 12.71
C ILE A 339 6.31 0.84 12.27
N GLU A 340 5.21 0.38 11.68
CA GLU A 340 4.09 1.21 11.26
C GLU A 340 3.56 2.10 12.40
N ASN A 341 3.19 1.49 13.52
CA ASN A 341 2.75 2.21 14.71
C ASN A 341 3.85 3.15 15.26
N HIS A 342 5.12 2.76 15.24
CA HIS A 342 6.23 3.62 15.66
C HIS A 342 6.35 4.89 14.81
N TYR A 343 6.19 4.78 13.49
CA TYR A 343 6.18 5.95 12.61
C TYR A 343 4.96 6.83 12.87
N PHE A 344 3.77 6.26 13.08
CA PHE A 344 2.55 7.06 13.28
C PHE A 344 2.50 7.74 14.64
N PHE A 345 2.91 7.05 15.71
CA PHE A 345 3.11 7.62 17.05
C PHE A 345 4.06 8.84 17.01
N ASN A 346 5.13 8.75 16.21
CA ASN A 346 6.09 9.84 15.99
C ASN A 346 5.71 10.80 14.84
N ARG A 347 4.49 10.73 14.29
CA ARG A 347 3.98 11.58 13.20
C ARG A 347 4.89 11.64 11.97
N GLY A 348 5.41 10.47 11.59
CA GLY A 348 6.37 10.34 10.48
C GLY A 348 7.71 11.02 10.71
N PHE A 349 8.04 11.43 11.94
CA PHE A 349 9.20 12.29 12.26
C PHE A 349 9.22 13.60 11.43
N LEU A 350 8.06 14.03 10.92
CA LEU A 350 7.93 15.22 10.08
C LEU A 350 7.88 16.49 10.95
N PRO A 351 8.59 17.58 10.57
CA PRO A 351 8.57 18.84 11.32
C PRO A 351 7.19 19.49 11.51
N SER A 352 6.23 19.20 10.62
CA SER A 352 4.86 19.72 10.65
C SER A 352 3.90 18.73 10.02
N ASP A 353 2.61 18.83 10.37
CA ASP A 353 1.53 18.02 9.78
C ASP A 353 1.49 18.17 8.24
N SER A 354 1.60 19.41 7.76
CA SER A 354 1.59 19.76 6.34
C SER A 354 2.95 19.63 5.64
N HIS A 355 4.00 19.13 6.30
CA HIS A 355 5.40 19.23 5.83
C HIS A 355 5.60 18.83 4.37
N LEU A 356 5.04 17.68 3.96
CA LEU A 356 5.19 17.16 2.59
C LEU A 356 4.45 18.00 1.55
N LEU A 357 3.38 18.73 1.92
CA LEU A 357 2.69 19.67 1.04
C LEU A 357 3.40 21.03 0.99
N ASP A 358 3.90 21.51 2.14
CA ASP A 358 4.59 22.80 2.27
C ASP A 358 5.92 22.84 1.49
N ASN A 359 6.50 21.67 1.17
CA ASN A 359 7.78 21.53 0.47
C ASN A 359 7.65 21.17 -1.02
N ILE A 360 6.44 21.12 -1.57
CA ILE A 360 6.19 20.68 -2.97
C ILE A 360 6.90 21.54 -4.01
N ASP A 361 7.01 22.86 -3.82
CA ASP A 361 7.68 23.76 -4.79
C ASP A 361 9.14 23.36 -5.10
N LYS A 362 9.82 22.64 -4.18
CA LYS A 362 11.17 22.10 -4.42
C LYS A 362 11.21 21.07 -5.55
N ILE A 363 10.13 20.34 -5.77
CA ILE A 363 10.06 19.17 -6.66
C ILE A 363 9.13 19.37 -7.86
N ARG A 364 8.41 20.50 -7.96
CA ARG A 364 7.39 20.71 -9.01
C ARG A 364 7.87 20.54 -10.45
N HIS A 365 9.17 20.75 -10.69
CA HIS A 365 9.82 20.58 -11.98
C HIS A 365 10.04 19.10 -12.37
N ILE A 366 9.97 18.17 -11.42
CA ILE A 366 10.12 16.73 -11.66
C ILE A 366 8.82 16.21 -12.28
N LYS A 367 8.92 15.60 -13.47
CA LYS A 367 7.78 14.93 -14.12
C LYS A 367 7.23 13.85 -13.18
N THR A 368 5.93 13.91 -12.89
CA THR A 368 5.29 13.10 -11.85
C THR A 368 3.94 12.57 -12.31
N VAL A 369 3.67 11.29 -12.04
CA VAL A 369 2.34 10.66 -12.19
C VAL A 369 1.87 10.16 -10.83
N ILE A 370 0.62 10.47 -10.48
CA ILE A 370 -0.06 10.03 -9.25
C ILE A 370 -1.20 9.09 -9.64
N VAL A 371 -1.18 7.85 -9.15
CA VAL A 371 -2.23 6.84 -9.38
C VAL A 371 -2.98 6.58 -8.07
N GLN A 372 -4.30 6.76 -8.06
CA GLN A 372 -5.10 6.69 -6.84
C GLN A 372 -6.38 5.86 -7.04
N GLY A 373 -6.66 4.93 -6.13
CA GLY A 373 -7.97 4.24 -6.10
C GLY A 373 -9.07 5.18 -5.63
N ARG A 374 -10.22 5.19 -6.32
CA ARG A 374 -11.40 5.97 -5.90
C ARG A 374 -11.90 5.55 -4.52
N TYR A 375 -11.82 4.26 -4.21
CA TYR A 375 -12.29 3.64 -2.97
C TYR A 375 -11.11 3.15 -2.12
N ASP A 376 -9.96 3.81 -2.23
CA ASP A 376 -8.84 3.62 -1.30
C ASP A 376 -9.27 4.03 0.11
N VAL A 377 -9.43 3.06 1.01
CA VAL A 377 -9.86 3.28 2.41
C VAL A 377 -8.67 3.44 3.35
N CYS A 378 -7.51 2.87 3.05
CA CYS A 378 -6.28 3.06 3.83
C CYS A 378 -5.75 4.49 3.68
N CYS A 379 -5.70 5.00 2.45
CA CYS A 379 -5.21 6.32 2.09
C CYS A 379 -6.26 7.06 1.23
N PRO A 380 -7.26 7.71 1.84
CA PRO A 380 -8.38 8.30 1.10
C PRO A 380 -7.95 9.29 0.02
N VAL A 381 -8.64 9.24 -1.13
CA VAL A 381 -8.42 10.07 -2.32
C VAL A 381 -8.31 11.58 -2.06
N MET A 382 -8.76 12.07 -0.90
CA MET A 382 -8.50 13.44 -0.43
C MET A 382 -7.02 13.81 -0.43
N SER A 383 -6.11 12.88 -0.11
CA SER A 383 -4.67 13.17 -0.04
C SER A 383 -4.03 13.32 -1.41
N ALA A 384 -4.39 12.45 -2.37
CA ALA A 384 -3.98 12.61 -3.76
C ALA A 384 -4.56 13.89 -4.39
N TRP A 385 -5.79 14.26 -4.02
CA TRP A 385 -6.43 15.50 -4.48
C TRP A 385 -5.78 16.76 -3.89
N ASP A 386 -5.48 16.76 -2.59
CA ASP A 386 -4.75 17.84 -1.92
C ASP A 386 -3.34 18.00 -2.52
N LEU A 387 -2.64 16.89 -2.78
CA LEU A 387 -1.32 16.88 -3.41
C LEU A 387 -1.36 17.43 -4.84
N HIS A 388 -2.25 16.95 -5.69
CA HIS A 388 -2.40 17.44 -7.07
C HIS A 388 -2.79 18.93 -7.12
N LYS A 389 -3.57 19.42 -6.15
CA LYS A 389 -3.86 20.86 -6.03
C LYS A 389 -2.63 21.70 -5.67
N ALA A 390 -1.71 21.17 -4.86
CA ALA A 390 -0.43 21.81 -4.56
C ALA A 390 0.59 21.65 -5.70
N TRP A 391 0.44 20.58 -6.49
CA TRP A 391 1.33 20.18 -7.58
C TRP A 391 0.56 20.03 -8.91
N PRO A 392 0.12 21.14 -9.53
CA PRO A 392 -0.69 21.10 -10.76
C PRO A 392 0.07 20.52 -11.96
N GLU A 393 1.40 20.47 -11.94
CA GLU A 393 2.24 19.82 -12.95
C GLU A 393 2.20 18.28 -12.87
N ALA A 394 1.80 17.69 -11.74
CA ALA A 394 1.70 16.25 -11.58
C ALA A 394 0.41 15.70 -12.21
N GLU A 395 0.53 14.66 -13.04
CA GLU A 395 -0.61 14.01 -13.68
C GLU A 395 -1.36 13.12 -12.67
N LEU A 396 -2.63 13.44 -12.39
CA LEU A 396 -3.47 12.64 -11.49
C LEU A 396 -4.37 11.66 -12.26
N LYS A 397 -4.15 10.37 -12.05
CA LYS A 397 -5.01 9.25 -12.48
C LYS A 397 -5.82 8.74 -11.29
N ILE A 398 -7.15 8.92 -11.32
CA ILE A 398 -8.03 8.28 -10.34
C ILE A 398 -8.71 7.07 -11.00
N VAL A 399 -8.39 5.87 -10.51
CA VAL A 399 -8.98 4.62 -10.98
C VAL A 399 -10.37 4.45 -10.34
N PRO A 400 -11.45 4.34 -11.12
CA PRO A 400 -12.82 4.51 -10.62
C PRO A 400 -13.32 3.36 -9.75
N ASP A 401 -12.71 2.17 -9.88
CA ASP A 401 -13.17 0.87 -9.38
C ASP A 401 -12.04 0.10 -8.68
N ALA A 402 -11.18 0.80 -7.94
CA ALA A 402 -10.07 0.20 -7.19
C ALA A 402 -9.96 0.73 -5.76
N GLY A 403 -9.47 -0.14 -4.86
CA GLY A 403 -9.07 0.15 -3.49
C GLY A 403 -7.64 0.68 -3.38
N HIS A 404 -6.94 0.31 -2.31
CA HIS A 404 -5.59 0.82 -2.01
C HIS A 404 -4.47 0.12 -2.80
N SER A 405 -4.55 -1.21 -2.91
CA SER A 405 -3.44 -2.08 -3.32
C SER A 405 -2.91 -1.79 -4.72
N ALA A 406 -1.58 -1.87 -4.88
CA ALA A 406 -0.91 -1.72 -6.18
C ALA A 406 -1.30 -2.84 -7.18
N ASN A 407 -1.82 -3.96 -6.68
CA ASN A 407 -2.21 -5.13 -7.48
C ASN A 407 -3.69 -5.09 -7.91
N GLU A 408 -4.45 -4.06 -7.55
CA GLU A 408 -5.76 -3.80 -8.15
C GLU A 408 -5.61 -3.62 -9.66
N ALA A 409 -6.43 -4.30 -10.47
CA ALA A 409 -6.18 -4.41 -11.91
C ALA A 409 -6.03 -3.05 -12.63
N GLY A 410 -6.91 -2.09 -12.31
CA GLY A 410 -6.83 -0.74 -12.86
C GLY A 410 -5.65 0.09 -12.32
N ILE A 411 -5.22 -0.12 -11.08
CA ILE A 411 -4.04 0.54 -10.48
C ILE A 411 -2.78 0.00 -11.16
N ALA A 412 -2.63 -1.32 -11.23
CA ALA A 412 -1.49 -1.97 -11.88
C ALA A 412 -1.35 -1.54 -13.34
N ALA A 413 -2.48 -1.44 -14.07
CA ALA A 413 -2.50 -0.97 -15.44
C ALA A 413 -1.96 0.46 -15.61
N GLU A 414 -2.42 1.41 -14.78
CA GLU A 414 -1.95 2.80 -14.86
C GLU A 414 -0.51 2.97 -14.35
N LEU A 415 -0.04 2.13 -13.41
CA LEU A 415 1.36 2.11 -12.97
C LEU A 415 2.32 1.62 -14.07
N VAL A 416 1.97 0.55 -14.79
CA VAL A 416 2.74 0.10 -15.96
C VAL A 416 2.70 1.16 -17.06
N ALA A 417 1.51 1.69 -17.38
CA ALA A 417 1.38 2.74 -18.40
C ALA A 417 2.18 4.01 -18.05
N ALA A 418 2.29 4.37 -16.77
CA ALA A 418 3.15 5.46 -16.31
C ALA A 418 4.63 5.16 -16.61
N ASN A 419 5.15 3.98 -16.22
CA ASN A 419 6.52 3.56 -16.55
C ASN A 419 6.80 3.53 -18.06
N GLU A 420 5.84 3.07 -18.88
CA GLU A 420 5.95 3.10 -20.33
C GLU A 420 6.01 4.53 -20.89
N ASN A 421 5.22 5.45 -20.33
CA ASN A 421 5.24 6.87 -20.69
C ASN A 421 6.55 7.58 -20.28
N PHE A 422 7.19 7.18 -19.18
CA PHE A 422 8.54 7.65 -18.84
C PHE A 422 9.58 7.10 -19.81
N LYS A 423 9.60 5.78 -20.06
CA LYS A 423 10.47 5.13 -21.04
C LYS A 423 10.39 5.78 -22.42
N ASN A 424 9.17 5.99 -22.92
CA ASN A 424 8.96 6.57 -24.25
C ASN A 424 9.43 8.03 -24.31
N ALA A 425 9.17 8.83 -23.28
CA ALA A 425 9.66 10.21 -23.20
C ALA A 425 11.20 10.31 -23.13
N LEU A 426 11.86 9.40 -22.42
CA LEU A 426 13.32 9.33 -22.37
C LEU A 426 13.92 8.91 -23.72
N ARG A 427 13.29 7.95 -24.41
CA ARG A 427 13.69 7.52 -25.76
C ARG A 427 13.55 8.64 -26.81
N THR A 428 12.48 9.45 -26.76
CA THR A 428 12.27 10.57 -27.69
C THR A 428 13.02 11.84 -27.30
N GLY A 429 13.34 12.04 -26.02
CA GLY A 429 14.18 13.14 -25.55
C GLY A 429 15.66 12.99 -25.98
N GLY A 430 16.11 11.76 -26.23
CA GLY A 430 17.47 11.48 -26.71
C GLY A 430 17.73 11.69 -28.21
N THR A 431 16.72 12.08 -28.99
CA THR A 431 16.83 12.24 -30.47
C THR A 431 16.88 13.70 -30.96
N SER A 432 17.29 14.65 -30.11
CA SER A 432 17.76 15.96 -30.57
C SER A 432 19.24 15.89 -30.99
N HIS A 433 19.48 16.01 -32.30
CA HIS A 433 20.80 16.05 -32.95
C HIS A 433 21.69 17.22 -32.50
#